data_AF-A0A8J4WH31-F1
#
_entry.id   AF-A0A8J4WH31-F1
#
_cell.length_a   1.000
_cell.length_b   1.000
_cell.length_c   1.000
_cell.angle_alpha   90.00
_cell.angle_beta   90.00
_cell.angle_gamma   90.00
#
_symmetry.space_group_name_H-M   'P 1'
#
loop_
_entity.id
_entity.type
_entity.pdbx_description
1 polymer ?
#
loop_
_entity_poly.entity_id
_entity_poly.type
_entity_poly.pdbx_seq_one_letter_code
_entity_poly.pdbx_strand_id
1 'polypeptide(L)'
;MDAFLEAFCALDADNREVISLEDLRHYNQTNNLEDTFPETFLNVFDHDHTGTITLEQYCKTLGLIPKQAREFRRRRTTEIFENLVPADLEIVHDDMDLEIKVKILQMFVDDLREAGRKPNVDAQRLDESVQKLRHYLETRHGRTWHIVVSINQQLAWFSYCPGYMFHFCLGRFAVLLWKTPWV
;
A
#
# COMPACT_ATOMS: atom_id res chain seq x y z
N MET A 1 -22.66 2.95 -10.62
CA MET A 1 -22.38 2.40 -9.28
C MET A 1 -20.87 2.19 -9.15
N ASP A 2 -20.28 1.42 -10.06
CA ASP A 2 -18.83 1.11 -10.04
C ASP A 2 -17.93 2.35 -10.11
N ALA A 3 -18.25 3.35 -10.95
CA ALA A 3 -17.47 4.59 -11.03
C ALA A 3 -17.33 5.35 -9.68
N PHE A 4 -18.34 5.28 -8.80
CA PHE A 4 -18.25 5.91 -7.48
C PHE A 4 -17.37 5.11 -6.52
N LEU A 5 -17.39 3.77 -6.64
CA LEU A 5 -16.51 2.90 -5.86
C LEU A 5 -15.05 3.04 -6.32
N GLU A 6 -14.83 3.17 -7.62
CA GLU A 6 -13.53 3.48 -8.20
C GLU A 6 -13.00 4.82 -7.72
N ALA A 7 -13.85 5.86 -7.73
CA ALA A 7 -13.50 7.18 -7.24
C ALA A 7 -13.13 7.14 -5.75
N PHE A 8 -13.89 6.43 -4.90
CA PHE A 8 -13.54 6.28 -3.49
C PHE A 8 -12.17 5.60 -3.32
N CYS A 9 -11.92 4.51 -4.04
CA CYS A 9 -10.64 3.81 -3.97
C CYS A 9 -9.46 4.67 -4.47
N ALA A 10 -9.71 5.59 -5.41
CA ALA A 10 -8.70 6.51 -5.93
C ALA A 10 -8.41 7.67 -4.98
N LEU A 11 -9.43 8.17 -4.29
CA LEU A 11 -9.32 9.21 -3.26
C LEU A 11 -8.66 8.66 -1.99
N ASP A 12 -9.12 7.51 -1.49
CA ASP A 12 -8.53 6.82 -0.35
C ASP A 12 -7.42 5.86 -0.83
N ALA A 13 -6.36 6.39 -1.43
CA ALA A 13 -5.30 5.59 -2.06
C ALA A 13 -4.54 4.65 -1.11
N ASP A 14 -4.65 4.91 0.20
CA ASP A 14 -3.96 4.22 1.27
C ASP A 14 -4.86 3.26 2.07
N ASN A 15 -6.14 3.11 1.68
CA ASN A 15 -7.15 2.30 2.35
C ASN A 15 -7.28 2.58 3.85
N ARG A 16 -7.52 3.85 4.21
CA ARG A 16 -7.89 4.24 5.57
C ARG A 16 -9.38 4.10 5.84
N GLU A 17 -10.18 3.87 4.81
CA GLU A 17 -11.63 4.06 4.82
C GLU A 17 -12.04 5.49 5.21
N VAL A 18 -11.10 6.44 5.09
CA VAL A 18 -11.24 7.84 5.46
C VAL A 18 -10.45 8.68 4.47
N ILE A 19 -11.11 9.66 3.86
CA ILE A 19 -10.53 10.63 2.94
C ILE A 19 -10.32 11.94 3.70
N SER A 20 -9.10 12.45 3.75
CA SER A 20 -8.76 13.76 4.33
C SER A 20 -8.75 14.86 3.27
N LEU A 21 -8.66 16.11 3.73
CA LEU A 21 -8.49 17.25 2.83
C LEU A 21 -7.18 17.15 2.02
N GLU A 22 -6.09 16.63 2.61
CA GLU A 22 -4.85 16.38 1.88
C GLU A 22 -5.05 15.35 0.75
N ASP A 23 -5.81 14.28 0.97
CA ASP A 23 -6.09 13.28 -0.08
C ASP A 23 -6.82 13.94 -1.27
N LEU A 24 -7.83 14.77 -0.97
CA LEU A 24 -8.58 15.50 -1.99
C LEU A 24 -7.69 16.48 -2.76
N ARG A 25 -6.78 17.19 -2.07
CA ARG A 25 -5.81 18.10 -2.69
C ARG A 25 -4.83 17.36 -3.59
N HIS A 26 -4.30 16.24 -3.12
CA HIS A 26 -3.39 15.41 -3.90
C HIS A 26 -4.09 14.85 -5.15
N TYR A 27 -5.32 14.37 -5.00
CA TYR A 27 -6.14 13.91 -6.13
C TYR A 27 -6.43 15.04 -7.13
N ASN A 28 -6.74 16.24 -6.64
CA ASN A 28 -6.99 17.41 -7.48
C ASN A 28 -5.77 17.78 -8.33
N GLN A 29 -4.59 17.86 -7.70
CA GLN A 29 -3.32 18.16 -8.38
C GLN A 29 -2.97 17.12 -9.45
N THR A 30 -3.24 15.84 -9.18
CA THR A 30 -2.92 14.76 -10.12
C THR A 30 -3.86 14.73 -11.33
N ASN A 31 -5.11 15.13 -11.15
CA ASN A 31 -6.15 15.04 -12.18
C ASN A 31 -6.49 16.39 -12.83
N ASN A 32 -5.82 17.48 -12.44
CA ASN A 32 -6.06 18.84 -12.92
C ASN A 32 -7.55 19.24 -12.85
N LEU A 33 -8.19 19.07 -11.68
CA LEU A 33 -9.57 19.52 -11.47
C LEU A 33 -9.59 20.97 -11.00
N GLU A 34 -10.78 21.50 -10.74
CA GLU A 34 -10.95 22.88 -10.27
C GLU A 34 -10.34 23.08 -8.87
N ASP A 35 -9.73 24.24 -8.62
CA ASP A 35 -9.08 24.54 -7.33
C ASP A 35 -10.02 24.43 -6.12
N THR A 36 -11.32 24.67 -6.33
CA THR A 36 -12.37 24.62 -5.30
C THR A 36 -12.90 23.21 -5.05
N PHE A 37 -12.45 22.21 -5.82
CA PHE A 37 -12.92 20.82 -5.70
C PHE A 37 -12.75 20.26 -4.28
N PRO A 38 -11.59 20.36 -3.62
CA PRO A 38 -11.39 19.74 -2.31
C PRO A 38 -12.38 20.26 -1.25
N GLU A 39 -12.54 21.57 -1.16
CA GLU A 39 -13.43 22.21 -0.19
C GLU A 39 -14.90 21.93 -0.51
N THR A 40 -15.28 21.97 -1.78
CA THR A 40 -16.65 21.68 -2.21
C THR A 40 -17.01 20.22 -1.94
N PHE A 41 -16.10 19.30 -2.25
CA PHE A 41 -16.30 17.88 -2.02
C PHE A 41 -16.41 17.58 -0.52
N LEU A 42 -15.54 18.16 0.31
CA LEU A 42 -15.61 18.03 1.77
C LEU A 42 -16.97 18.51 2.30
N ASN A 43 -17.44 19.68 1.87
CA ASN A 43 -18.73 20.24 2.31
C ASN A 43 -19.94 19.38 1.95
N VAL A 44 -19.87 18.60 0.86
CA VAL A 44 -20.97 17.72 0.43
C VAL A 44 -21.01 16.41 1.22
N PHE A 45 -19.85 15.89 1.60
CA PHE A 45 -19.73 14.53 2.13
C PHE A 45 -19.43 14.45 3.63
N ASP A 46 -18.78 15.44 4.22
CA ASP A 46 -18.47 15.51 5.66
C ASP A 46 -19.60 16.23 6.44
N HIS A 47 -20.71 15.52 6.61
CA HIS A 47 -21.91 16.02 7.30
C HIS A 47 -21.67 16.41 8.76
N ASP A 48 -20.64 15.85 9.38
CA ASP A 48 -20.31 16.05 10.78
C ASP A 48 -19.24 17.14 10.98
N HIS A 49 -18.76 17.75 9.88
CA HIS A 49 -17.70 18.78 9.86
C HIS A 49 -16.44 18.38 10.63
N THR A 50 -16.04 17.11 10.48
CA THR A 50 -14.85 16.54 11.12
C THR A 50 -13.55 16.89 10.41
N GLY A 51 -13.63 17.43 9.19
CA GLY A 51 -12.49 17.63 8.30
C GLY A 51 -12.12 16.38 7.48
N THR A 52 -12.91 15.29 7.59
CA THR A 52 -12.65 14.02 6.93
C THR A 52 -13.95 13.38 6.44
N ILE A 53 -13.87 12.55 5.39
CA ILE A 53 -14.99 11.81 4.85
C ILE A 53 -14.74 10.31 5.08
N THR A 54 -15.55 9.70 5.94
CA THR A 54 -15.52 8.24 6.16
C THR A 54 -16.19 7.50 5.00
N LEU A 55 -15.84 6.22 4.83
CA LEU A 55 -16.51 5.34 3.86
C LEU A 55 -18.03 5.30 4.10
N GLU A 56 -18.46 5.28 5.36
CA GLU A 56 -19.86 5.28 5.75
C GLU A 56 -20.57 6.55 5.31
N GLN A 57 -19.98 7.73 5.54
CA GLN A 57 -20.52 9.01 5.08
C GLN A 57 -20.59 9.08 3.54
N TYR A 58 -19.51 8.67 2.87
CA TYR A 58 -19.45 8.63 1.40
C TYR A 58 -20.57 7.76 0.82
N CYS A 59 -20.71 6.54 1.36
CA CYS A 59 -21.72 5.59 0.92
C CYS A 59 -23.14 6.10 1.20
N LYS A 60 -23.38 6.70 2.37
CA LYS A 60 -24.67 7.25 2.76
C LYS A 60 -25.13 8.35 1.80
N THR A 61 -24.24 9.27 1.43
CA THR A 61 -24.55 10.38 0.52
C THR A 61 -24.92 9.90 -0.90
N LEU A 62 -24.26 8.85 -1.38
CA LEU A 62 -24.47 8.32 -2.75
C LEU A 62 -25.46 7.13 -2.82
N GLY A 63 -26.05 6.72 -1.70
CA GLY A 63 -26.94 5.56 -1.64
C GLY A 63 -26.23 4.23 -1.91
N LEU A 64 -24.94 4.12 -1.57
CA LEU A 64 -24.12 2.92 -1.71
C LEU A 64 -24.11 2.11 -0.39
N ILE A 65 -23.68 0.85 -0.48
CA ILE A 65 -23.55 -0.03 0.69
C ILE A 65 -22.06 -0.18 1.04
N PRO A 66 -21.60 0.18 2.26
CA PRO A 66 -20.19 0.08 2.65
C PRO A 66 -19.58 -1.32 2.44
N LYS A 67 -20.36 -2.37 2.72
CA LYS A 67 -19.93 -3.75 2.45
C LYS A 67 -19.60 -3.98 0.97
N GLN A 68 -20.39 -3.45 0.04
CA GLN A 68 -20.11 -3.58 -1.39
C GLN A 68 -18.85 -2.81 -1.79
N ALA A 69 -18.59 -1.64 -1.19
CA ALA A 69 -17.36 -0.89 -1.42
C ALA A 69 -16.11 -1.66 -0.96
N ARG A 70 -16.16 -2.26 0.24
CA ARG A 70 -15.09 -3.13 0.76
C ARG A 70 -14.85 -4.35 -0.13
N GLU A 71 -15.92 -5.00 -0.60
CA GLU A 71 -15.85 -6.14 -1.52
C GLU A 71 -15.24 -5.74 -2.87
N PHE A 72 -15.67 -4.61 -3.43
CA PHE A 72 -15.15 -4.05 -4.68
C PHE A 72 -13.65 -3.79 -4.56
N ARG A 73 -13.23 -3.13 -3.46
CA ARG A 73 -11.83 -2.87 -3.19
C ARG A 73 -11.03 -4.16 -3.07
N ARG A 74 -11.52 -5.16 -2.33
CA ARG A 74 -10.82 -6.45 -2.20
C ARG A 74 -10.57 -7.12 -3.55
N ARG A 75 -11.58 -7.14 -4.42
CA ARG A 75 -11.45 -7.72 -5.79
C ARG A 75 -10.40 -6.97 -6.58
N ARG A 76 -10.49 -5.63 -6.62
CA ARG A 76 -9.51 -4.79 -7.30
C ARG A 76 -8.09 -4.99 -6.78
N THR A 77 -7.90 -5.04 -5.46
CA THR A 77 -6.57 -5.28 -4.85
C THR A 77 -6.04 -6.67 -5.23
N THR A 78 -6.91 -7.67 -5.31
CA THR A 78 -6.54 -9.03 -5.75
C THR A 78 -6.06 -9.02 -7.20
N GLU A 79 -6.81 -8.39 -8.09
CA GLU A 79 -6.42 -8.26 -9.50
C GLU A 79 -5.10 -7.49 -9.65
N ILE A 80 -4.90 -6.40 -8.90
CA ILE A 80 -3.64 -5.65 -8.91
C ILE A 80 -2.48 -6.53 -8.44
N PHE A 81 -2.66 -7.27 -7.34
CA PHE A 81 -1.64 -8.16 -6.83
C PHE A 81 -1.25 -9.23 -7.87
N GLU A 82 -2.23 -9.92 -8.44
CA GLU A 82 -2.00 -10.93 -9.48
C GLU A 82 -1.24 -10.38 -10.69
N ASN A 83 -1.51 -9.13 -11.09
CA ASN A 83 -0.81 -8.46 -12.19
C ASN A 83 0.62 -8.00 -11.82
N LEU A 84 0.86 -7.67 -10.55
CA LEU A 84 2.16 -7.21 -10.07
C LEU A 84 3.12 -8.35 -9.75
N VAL A 85 2.59 -9.50 -9.29
CA VAL A 85 3.41 -10.64 -8.87
C VAL A 85 4.23 -11.16 -10.05
N PRO A 86 5.56 -11.05 -9.98
CA PRO A 86 6.46 -11.67 -10.95
C PRO A 86 6.26 -13.17 -11.05
N ALA A 87 6.38 -13.74 -12.24
CA ALA A 87 6.39 -15.20 -12.42
C ALA A 87 7.56 -15.90 -11.69
N ASP A 88 8.64 -15.16 -11.43
CA ASP A 88 9.85 -15.59 -10.70
C ASP A 88 9.85 -15.17 -9.22
N LEU A 89 8.73 -14.68 -8.70
CA LEU A 89 8.57 -14.40 -7.28
C LEU A 89 8.03 -15.65 -6.56
N GLU A 90 8.81 -16.14 -5.60
CA GLU A 90 8.42 -17.27 -4.77
C GLU A 90 8.15 -16.78 -3.34
N ILE A 91 6.94 -17.01 -2.85
CA ILE A 91 6.58 -16.67 -1.47
C ILE A 91 7.07 -17.78 -0.55
N VAL A 92 7.95 -17.43 0.38
CA VAL A 92 8.49 -18.37 1.39
C VAL A 92 7.60 -18.41 2.62
N HIS A 93 7.16 -17.24 3.09
CA HIS A 93 6.19 -17.12 4.18
C HIS A 93 5.41 -15.82 4.05
N ASP A 94 4.14 -15.87 4.37
CA ASP A 94 3.23 -14.74 4.23
C ASP A 94 2.13 -14.84 5.28
N ASP A 95 2.04 -13.82 6.12
CA ASP A 95 0.86 -13.56 6.93
C ASP A 95 0.33 -12.13 6.75
N MET A 96 0.84 -11.41 5.75
CA MET A 96 0.64 -9.98 5.57
C MET A 96 -0.62 -9.68 4.76
N ASP A 97 -1.32 -8.61 5.15
CA ASP A 97 -2.48 -8.12 4.41
C ASP A 97 -2.13 -7.78 2.95
N LEU A 98 -3.05 -8.14 2.04
CA LEU A 98 -2.84 -8.05 0.60
C LEU A 98 -2.52 -6.63 0.12
N GLU A 99 -3.10 -5.63 0.75
CA GLU A 99 -2.87 -4.22 0.39
C GLU A 99 -1.46 -3.76 0.68
N ILE A 100 -0.91 -4.19 1.83
CA ILE A 100 0.47 -3.90 2.19
C ILE A 100 1.41 -4.59 1.20
N LYS A 101 1.11 -5.84 0.84
CA LYS A 101 1.87 -6.58 -0.19
C LYS A 101 1.84 -5.86 -1.53
N VAL A 102 0.67 -5.42 -2.01
CA VAL A 102 0.57 -4.64 -3.26
C VAL A 102 1.47 -3.41 -3.23
N LYS A 103 1.46 -2.64 -2.14
CA LYS A 103 2.32 -1.45 -2.00
C LYS A 103 3.81 -1.81 -1.97
N ILE A 104 4.20 -2.87 -1.26
CA ILE A 104 5.57 -3.39 -1.27
C ILE A 104 5.99 -3.75 -2.70
N LEU A 105 5.15 -4.49 -3.44
CA LEU A 105 5.47 -4.89 -4.80
C LEU A 105 5.62 -3.67 -5.72
N GLN A 106 4.68 -2.72 -5.67
CA GLN A 106 4.72 -1.48 -6.46
C GLN A 106 5.97 -0.63 -6.21
N MET A 107 6.41 -0.54 -4.96
CA MET A 107 7.53 0.33 -4.59
C MET A 107 8.90 -0.32 -4.77
N PHE A 108 8.99 -1.65 -4.79
CA PHE A 108 10.27 -2.34 -4.57
C PHE A 108 10.63 -3.42 -5.59
N VAL A 109 9.67 -4.07 -6.24
CA VAL A 109 9.94 -5.21 -7.14
C VAL A 109 10.75 -4.80 -8.37
N ASP A 110 10.45 -3.65 -8.95
CA ASP A 110 11.16 -3.20 -10.16
C ASP A 110 12.63 -2.86 -9.85
N ASP A 111 12.90 -2.23 -8.71
CA ASP A 111 14.26 -1.96 -8.25
C ASP A 111 15.04 -3.25 -7.97
N LEU A 112 14.41 -4.26 -7.36
CA LEU A 112 15.00 -5.59 -7.16
C LEU A 112 15.33 -6.27 -8.50
N ARG A 113 14.42 -6.22 -9.47
CA ARG A 113 14.62 -6.80 -10.81
C ARG A 113 15.76 -6.11 -11.54
N GLU A 114 15.80 -4.78 -11.51
CA GLU A 114 16.90 -4.01 -12.12
C GLU A 114 18.25 -4.33 -11.47
N ALA A 115 18.29 -4.44 -10.14
CA ALA A 115 19.49 -4.85 -9.41
C ALA A 115 19.88 -6.32 -9.72
N GLY A 116 18.90 -7.17 -10.03
CA GLY A 116 19.11 -8.59 -10.39
C GLY A 116 19.75 -8.78 -11.76
N ARG A 117 19.46 -7.88 -12.71
CA ARG A 117 20.00 -7.93 -14.09
C ARG A 117 21.49 -7.61 -14.18
N LYS A 118 22.03 -6.84 -13.23
CA LYS A 118 23.44 -6.45 -13.22
C LYS A 118 24.28 -7.51 -12.47
N PRO A 119 25.49 -7.87 -12.93
CA PRO A 119 26.33 -8.83 -12.19
C PRO A 119 26.67 -8.32 -10.78
N ASN A 120 27.03 -7.04 -10.68
CA ASN A 120 27.29 -6.35 -9.42
C ASN A 120 26.03 -5.60 -8.95
N VAL A 121 25.61 -5.86 -7.72
CA VAL A 121 24.46 -5.17 -7.11
C VAL A 121 24.87 -3.74 -6.77
N ASP A 122 24.08 -2.78 -7.25
CA ASP A 122 24.17 -1.39 -6.84
C ASP A 122 23.57 -1.24 -5.44
N ALA A 123 24.42 -1.43 -4.42
CA ALA A 123 24.00 -1.42 -3.03
C ALA A 123 23.41 -0.07 -2.60
N GLN A 124 23.89 1.04 -3.18
CA GLN A 124 23.40 2.37 -2.82
C GLN A 124 21.97 2.57 -3.30
N ARG A 125 21.70 2.29 -4.57
CA ARG A 125 20.34 2.43 -5.11
C ARG A 125 19.35 1.52 -4.38
N LEU A 126 19.75 0.28 -4.09
CA LEU A 126 18.90 -0.66 -3.37
C LEU A 126 18.64 -0.20 -1.92
N ASP A 127 19.64 0.34 -1.24
CA ASP A 127 19.49 0.93 0.10
C ASP A 127 18.51 2.12 0.09
N GLU A 128 18.62 3.02 -0.89
CA GLU A 128 17.66 4.14 -1.04
C GLU A 128 16.22 3.63 -1.22
N SER A 129 16.01 2.59 -2.03
CA SER A 129 14.68 1.98 -2.22
C SER A 129 14.16 1.30 -0.95
N VAL A 130 15.03 0.59 -0.21
CA VAL A 130 14.68 -0.02 1.08
C VAL A 130 14.30 1.04 2.11
N GLN A 131 15.05 2.15 2.19
CA GLN A 131 14.77 3.25 3.12
C GLN A 131 13.43 3.93 2.80
N LYS A 132 13.13 4.17 1.52
CA LYS A 132 11.83 4.71 1.08
C LYS A 132 10.68 3.78 1.47
N LEU A 133 10.82 2.48 1.21
CA LEU A 133 9.80 1.49 1.58
C LEU A 133 9.60 1.44 3.09
N ARG A 134 10.70 1.39 3.87
CA ARG A 134 10.64 1.39 5.33
C ARG A 134 9.93 2.64 5.86
N HIS A 135 10.27 3.82 5.34
CA HIS A 135 9.64 5.07 5.75
C HIS A 135 8.13 5.07 5.49
N TYR A 136 7.71 4.58 4.32
CA TYR A 136 6.29 4.40 4.00
C TYR A 136 5.59 3.48 5.01
N LEU A 137 6.15 2.29 5.25
CA LEU A 137 5.58 1.30 6.17
C LEU A 137 5.50 1.81 7.62
N GLU A 138 6.54 2.49 8.09
CA GLU A 138 6.58 3.06 9.44
C GLU A 138 5.57 4.21 9.62
N THR A 139 5.38 5.03 8.59
CA THR A 139 4.45 6.15 8.63
C THR A 139 3.00 5.66 8.58
N ARG A 140 2.72 4.65 7.74
CA ARG A 140 1.36 4.19 7.48
C ARG A 140 0.87 3.10 8.42
N HIS A 141 1.74 2.16 8.77
CA HIS A 141 1.43 0.98 9.56
C HIS A 141 2.10 1.00 10.93
N GLY A 142 2.75 2.11 11.29
CA GLY A 142 3.41 2.30 12.58
C GLY A 142 4.79 1.65 12.66
N ARG A 143 5.62 2.16 13.57
CA ARG A 143 6.97 1.64 13.83
C ARG A 143 6.93 0.33 14.64
N THR A 144 7.98 -0.49 14.67
CA THR A 144 9.25 -0.40 13.92
C THR A 144 9.30 -1.53 12.89
N TRP A 145 9.73 -1.21 11.67
CA TRP A 145 9.85 -2.16 10.57
C TRP A 145 11.30 -2.54 10.31
N HIS A 146 11.50 -3.81 9.95
CA HIS A 146 12.78 -4.36 9.54
C HIS A 146 12.63 -4.91 8.12
N ILE A 147 13.61 -4.60 7.28
CA ILE A 147 13.69 -5.07 5.90
C ILE A 147 15.09 -5.59 5.70
N VAL A 148 15.21 -6.86 5.36
CA VAL A 148 16.49 -7.51 5.07
C VAL A 148 16.45 -7.98 3.63
N VAL A 149 17.41 -7.52 2.84
CA VAL A 149 17.64 -7.99 1.48
C VAL A 149 18.97 -8.71 1.45
N SER A 150 18.97 -9.93 0.95
CA SER A 150 20.17 -10.75 0.86
C SER A 150 20.26 -11.45 -0.49
N ILE A 151 21.44 -11.98 -0.78
CA ILE A 151 21.69 -12.80 -1.96
C ILE A 151 21.91 -14.23 -1.48
N ASN A 152 21.23 -15.19 -2.08
CA ASN A 152 21.22 -16.61 -1.74
C ASN A 152 20.38 -16.95 -0.49
N GLN A 153 20.97 -17.60 0.51
CA GLN A 153 20.25 -18.24 1.61
C GLN A 153 20.35 -17.44 2.91
N GLN A 154 19.26 -17.47 3.68
CA GLN A 154 19.20 -16.91 5.03
C GLN A 154 18.55 -17.90 5.98
N LEU A 155 19.01 -17.87 7.23
CA LEU A 155 18.35 -18.50 8.36
C LEU A 155 18.03 -17.40 9.37
N ALA A 156 16.77 -17.28 9.77
CA ALA A 156 16.35 -16.28 10.73
C ALA A 156 15.34 -16.89 11.72
N TRP A 157 15.44 -16.48 12.98
CA TRP A 157 14.44 -16.74 14.02
C TRP A 157 14.18 -15.43 14.75
N PHE A 158 12.93 -14.99 14.76
CA PHE A 158 12.52 -13.73 15.38
C PHE A 158 11.04 -13.77 15.73
N SER A 159 10.62 -12.81 16.55
CA SER A 159 9.21 -12.55 16.87
C SER A 159 8.75 -11.31 16.13
N TYR A 160 7.50 -11.30 15.70
CA TYR A 160 6.93 -10.21 14.91
C TYR A 160 5.44 -10.01 15.24
N CYS A 161 4.88 -8.86 14.86
CA CYS A 161 3.45 -8.59 14.98
C CYS A 161 2.68 -9.43 13.95
N PRO A 162 1.67 -10.24 14.35
CA PRO A 162 0.82 -10.97 13.41
C PRO A 162 0.21 -10.04 12.35
N GLY A 163 0.17 -10.48 11.10
CA GLY A 163 -0.37 -9.67 10.00
C GLY A 163 0.66 -8.80 9.27
N TYR A 164 1.93 -8.85 9.66
CA TYR A 164 2.96 -7.91 9.19
C TYR A 164 4.27 -8.59 8.78
N MET A 165 4.26 -9.88 8.46
CA MET A 165 5.42 -10.64 7.96
C MET A 165 5.23 -11.00 6.50
N PHE A 166 6.22 -10.64 5.68
CA PHE A 166 6.27 -11.05 4.29
C PHE A 166 7.70 -11.45 3.91
N HIS A 167 7.86 -12.70 3.48
CA HIS A 167 9.12 -13.28 3.06
C HIS A 167 8.96 -13.88 1.67
N PHE A 168 9.73 -13.37 0.72
CA PHE A 168 9.73 -13.86 -0.65
C PHE A 168 11.13 -13.86 -1.24
N CYS A 169 11.29 -14.69 -2.26
CA CYS A 169 12.46 -14.72 -3.13
C CYS A 169 12.10 -14.13 -4.48
N LEU A 170 13.01 -13.37 -5.08
CA LEU A 170 12.89 -12.83 -6.43
C LEU A 170 14.23 -12.93 -7.14
N GLY A 171 14.33 -13.88 -8.07
CA GLY A 171 15.61 -14.23 -8.70
C GLY A 171 16.64 -14.69 -7.67
N ARG A 172 17.74 -13.94 -7.52
CA ARG A 172 18.82 -14.25 -6.54
C ARG A 172 18.63 -13.61 -5.17
N PHE A 173 17.60 -12.78 -5.00
CA PHE A 173 17.38 -12.05 -3.76
C PHE A 173 16.38 -12.77 -2.87
N ALA A 174 16.71 -12.90 -1.59
CA ALA A 174 15.77 -13.24 -0.54
C ALA A 174 15.46 -11.97 0.27
N VAL A 175 14.17 -11.65 0.39
CA VAL A 175 13.68 -10.43 1.03
C VAL A 175 12.78 -10.79 2.20
N LEU A 176 13.16 -10.33 3.39
CA LEU A 176 12.45 -10.57 4.64
C LEU A 176 11.97 -9.23 5.21
N LEU A 177 10.65 -9.05 5.30
CA LEU A 177 10.02 -7.86 5.86
C LEU A 177 9.19 -8.25 7.08
N TRP A 178 9.39 -7.55 8.20
CA TRP A 178 8.53 -7.73 9.36
C TRP A 178 8.43 -6.49 10.23
N LYS A 179 7.30 -6.37 10.94
CA LYS A 179 7.13 -5.39 12.02
C LYS A 179 7.37 -6.03 13.37
N THR A 180 8.14 -5.39 14.24
CA THR A 180 8.34 -5.84 15.63
C THR A 180 7.33 -5.20 16.57
N PRO A 181 6.82 -5.95 17.57
CA PRO A 181 5.99 -5.39 18.62
C PRO A 181 6.81 -4.39 19.45
N TRP A 182 6.19 -3.25 19.76
CA TRP A 182 6.70 -2.38 20.82
C TRP A 182 6.36 -3.03 22.16
N VAL A 183 7.38 -3.31 22.95
CA VAL A 183 7.24 -3.59 24.38
C VAL A 183 7.12 -2.28 25.13
#